data_AF-A0A7C1AYT8-F1
#
_entry.id   AF-A0A7C1AYT8-F1
#
_cell.length_a   1.000
_cell.length_b   1.000
_cell.length_c   1.000
_cell.angle_alpha   90.00
_cell.angle_beta   90.00
_cell.angle_gamma   90.00
#
_symmetry.space_group_name_H-M   'P 1'
#
loop_
_entity.id
_entity.type
_entity.pdbx_description
1 polymer ?
#
loop_
_entity_poly.entity_id
_entity_poly.type
_entity_poly.pdbx_seq_one_letter_code
_entity_poly.pdbx_strand_id
1 'polypeptide(L)'
;FSFFYLLYTNVLHVSRLLDNNLRLIVYLNDEPGKAMQEEYRDKILKFDSVEKIEFVSRKEAFKRFAKQLKENRDVLKDMPTDFLPPSIEIYPLHSLDAMTRIKRFSDYLETLPGVLKVQYGREWVARFYSFVKLLRIVVVLSGVLLLLTTTFVVGHTIRLTLLSRQRELELLRLVGASNNYIRMPFFLEGALQGLAGSAGGIAALYLLFNWISLRFAISSTSFLPQFTFFSMPVIVAIIAVTTLLCGSGSFSSTKKSLRL
;
A
#
# COMPACT_ATOMS: atom_id res chain seq x y z
N PHE A 1 -9.40 -7.80 8.25
CA PHE A 1 -8.02 -7.87 7.70
C PHE A 1 -8.03 -7.94 6.17
N SER A 2 -8.47 -9.05 5.55
CA SER A 2 -8.33 -9.25 4.08
C SER A 2 -8.96 -8.17 3.21
N PHE A 3 -10.13 -7.62 3.61
CA PHE A 3 -10.73 -6.46 2.94
C PHE A 3 -9.83 -5.22 2.97
N PHE A 4 -9.35 -4.82 4.14
CA PHE A 4 -8.44 -3.67 4.29
C PHE A 4 -7.12 -3.91 3.56
N TYR A 5 -6.62 -5.15 3.57
CA TYR A 5 -5.42 -5.52 2.85
C TYR A 5 -5.62 -5.40 1.33
N LEU A 6 -6.77 -5.83 0.80
CA LEU A 6 -7.13 -5.69 -0.61
C LEU A 6 -7.21 -4.21 -1.02
N LEU A 7 -7.81 -3.39 -0.17
CA LEU A 7 -7.89 -1.95 -0.39
C LEU A 7 -6.48 -1.32 -0.38
N TYR A 8 -5.64 -1.68 0.58
CA TYR A 8 -4.25 -1.22 0.66
C TYR A 8 -3.43 -1.61 -0.58
N THR A 9 -3.53 -2.85 -1.06
CA THR A 9 -2.79 -3.30 -2.26
C THR A 9 -3.27 -2.60 -3.52
N ASN A 10 -4.56 -2.34 -3.65
CA ASN A 10 -5.11 -1.59 -4.78
C ASN A 10 -4.67 -0.12 -4.75
N VAL A 11 -4.71 0.55 -3.58
CA VAL A 11 -4.20 1.92 -3.44
C VAL A 11 -2.71 2.00 -3.76
N LEU A 12 -1.91 1.00 -3.34
CA LEU A 12 -0.50 0.91 -3.72
C LEU A 12 -0.30 0.74 -5.22
N HIS A 13 -1.16 0.00 -5.91
CA HIS A 13 -1.08 -0.16 -7.36
C HIS A 13 -1.33 1.17 -8.07
N VAL A 14 -2.34 1.93 -7.62
CA VAL A 14 -2.61 3.29 -8.11
C VAL A 14 -1.45 4.25 -7.80
N SER A 15 -0.82 4.12 -6.62
CA SER A 15 0.39 4.89 -6.27
C SER A 15 1.49 4.72 -7.30
N ARG A 16 1.77 3.50 -7.75
CA ARG A 16 2.85 3.23 -8.71
C ARG A 16 2.58 3.89 -10.08
N LEU A 17 1.32 3.96 -10.49
CA LEU A 17 0.92 4.67 -11.71
C LEU A 17 1.13 6.19 -11.57
N LEU A 18 0.91 6.74 -10.37
CA LEU A 18 1.18 8.14 -10.07
C LEU A 18 2.69 8.42 -9.93
N ASP A 19 3.45 7.48 -9.38
CA ASP A 19 4.91 7.58 -9.23
C ASP A 19 5.59 7.70 -10.60
N ASN A 20 5.07 7.05 -11.65
CA ASN A 20 5.58 7.17 -13.02
C ASN A 20 5.48 8.59 -13.61
N ASN A 21 4.65 9.46 -13.03
CA ASN A 21 4.48 10.84 -13.47
C ASN A 21 5.06 11.85 -12.47
N LEU A 22 5.75 11.40 -11.43
CA LEU A 22 6.42 12.29 -10.50
C LEU A 22 7.60 12.96 -11.18
N ARG A 23 7.53 14.28 -11.29
CA ARG A 23 8.62 15.14 -11.76
C ARG A 23 8.92 16.21 -10.73
N LEU A 24 10.21 16.45 -10.49
CA LEU A 24 10.69 17.60 -9.75
C LEU A 24 10.98 18.71 -10.76
N ILE A 25 10.35 19.88 -10.58
CA ILE A 25 10.56 21.04 -11.43
C ILE A 25 11.38 22.05 -10.63
N VAL A 26 12.62 22.28 -11.03
CA VAL A 26 13.49 23.28 -10.43
C VAL A 26 13.42 24.54 -11.29
N TYR A 27 12.78 25.60 -10.78
CA TYR A 27 12.74 26.88 -11.46
C TYR A 27 14.04 27.64 -11.22
N LEU A 28 14.57 28.26 -12.27
CA LEU A 28 15.84 28.99 -12.26
C LEU A 28 15.61 30.48 -12.50
N ASN A 29 16.48 31.33 -11.95
CA ASN A 29 16.48 32.78 -12.23
C ASN A 29 16.73 33.06 -13.71
N ASP A 30 17.79 32.44 -14.25
CA ASP A 30 18.28 32.68 -15.60
C ASP A 30 18.40 31.37 -16.37
N GLU A 31 18.35 31.47 -17.70
CA GLU A 31 18.49 30.32 -18.56
C GLU A 31 19.96 29.86 -18.57
N PRO A 32 20.26 28.64 -18.09
CA PRO A 32 21.64 28.21 -17.94
C PRO A 32 22.28 27.95 -19.29
N GLY A 33 23.46 28.52 -19.52
CA GLY A 33 24.30 28.16 -20.66
C GLY A 33 24.77 26.70 -20.60
N LYS A 34 25.26 26.15 -21.71
CA LYS A 34 25.64 24.72 -21.82
C LYS A 34 26.59 24.24 -20.71
N ALA A 35 27.58 25.04 -20.33
CA ALA A 35 28.52 24.69 -19.26
C ALA A 35 27.83 24.54 -17.89
N MET A 36 26.91 25.45 -17.54
CA MET A 36 26.13 25.36 -16.31
C MET A 36 25.14 24.19 -16.36
N GLN A 37 24.57 23.86 -17.53
CA GLN A 37 23.70 22.70 -17.67
C GLN A 37 24.42 21.39 -17.33
N GLU A 38 25.66 21.22 -17.81
CA GLU A 38 26.48 20.06 -17.45
C GLU A 38 26.84 20.06 -15.95
N GLU A 39 27.16 21.22 -15.37
CA GLU A 39 27.40 21.32 -13.92
C GLU A 39 26.18 20.90 -13.09
N TYR A 40 24.97 21.32 -13.50
CA TYR A 40 23.74 20.87 -12.84
C TYR A 40 23.53 19.36 -13.00
N ARG A 41 23.76 18.80 -14.20
CA ARG A 41 23.65 17.35 -14.42
C ARG A 41 24.58 16.59 -13.46
N ASP A 42 25.83 17.01 -13.36
CA ASP A 42 26.82 16.37 -12.49
C ASP A 42 26.43 16.46 -11.02
N LYS A 43 25.98 17.62 -10.55
CA LYS A 43 25.53 17.81 -9.16
C LYS A 43 24.30 16.96 -8.84
N ILE A 44 23.33 16.91 -9.76
CA ILE A 44 22.11 16.10 -9.64
C ILE A 44 22.47 14.61 -9.54
N LEU A 45 23.29 14.11 -10.47
CA LEU A 45 23.68 12.70 -10.55
C LEU A 45 24.61 12.27 -9.41
N LYS A 46 25.36 13.20 -8.80
CA LYS A 46 26.13 12.91 -7.58
C LYS A 46 25.26 12.68 -6.36
N PHE A 47 24.09 13.31 -6.29
CA PHE A 47 23.20 13.18 -5.13
C PHE A 47 22.32 11.93 -5.24
N ASP A 48 21.66 11.75 -6.38
CA ASP A 48 20.80 10.58 -6.61
C ASP A 48 20.77 10.20 -8.10
N SER A 49 20.56 8.92 -8.35
CA SER A 49 20.36 8.42 -9.71
C SER A 49 18.96 8.81 -10.17
N VAL A 50 18.88 9.42 -11.35
CA VAL A 50 17.63 9.89 -11.96
C VAL A 50 17.46 9.26 -13.33
N GLU A 51 16.22 9.01 -13.73
CA GLU A 51 15.89 8.42 -15.02
C GLU A 51 16.17 9.41 -16.16
N LYS A 52 15.82 10.68 -15.96
CA LYS A 52 15.95 11.72 -16.97
C LYS A 52 16.13 13.11 -16.34
N ILE A 53 16.93 13.95 -16.99
CA ILE A 53 17.08 15.38 -16.70
C ILE A 53 16.84 16.15 -17.99
N GLU A 54 15.87 17.06 -17.96
CA GLU A 54 15.44 17.86 -19.11
C GLU A 54 15.49 19.35 -18.77
N PHE A 55 16.18 20.14 -19.59
CA PHE A 55 16.25 21.58 -19.44
C PHE A 55 15.18 22.22 -20.34
N VAL A 56 14.36 23.09 -19.76
CA VAL A 56 13.25 23.75 -20.45
C VAL A 56 13.50 25.25 -20.49
N SER A 57 13.66 25.78 -21.70
CA SER A 57 13.81 27.23 -21.93
C SER A 57 12.53 28.00 -21.63
N ARG A 58 12.61 29.33 -21.44
CA ARG A 58 11.42 30.16 -21.22
C ARG A 58 10.39 30.04 -22.35
N LYS A 59 10.86 30.09 -23.60
CA LYS A 59 10.03 29.95 -24.80
C LYS A 59 9.37 28.56 -24.88
N GLU A 60 10.11 27.53 -24.50
CA GLU A 60 9.58 26.17 -24.51
C GLU A 60 8.56 25.95 -23.39
N ALA A 61 8.80 26.50 -22.20
CA ALA A 61 7.85 26.49 -21.10
C ALA A 61 6.53 27.16 -21.52
N PHE A 62 6.59 28.33 -22.18
CA PHE A 62 5.42 29.04 -22.68
C PHE A 62 4.66 28.21 -23.72
N LYS A 63 5.37 27.59 -24.68
CA LYS A 63 4.76 26.73 -25.70
C LYS A 63 4.09 25.49 -25.08
N ARG A 64 4.72 24.85 -24.10
CA ARG A 64 4.16 23.70 -23.37
C ARG A 64 2.90 24.11 -22.60
N PHE A 65 2.94 25.25 -21.92
CA PHE A 65 1.81 25.79 -21.18
C PHE A 65 0.63 26.12 -22.10
N ALA A 66 0.87 26.83 -23.21
CA ALA A 66 -0.16 27.15 -24.20
C ALA A 66 -0.82 25.90 -24.79
N LYS A 67 -0.05 24.81 -24.98
CA LYS A 67 -0.59 23.52 -25.44
C LYS A 67 -1.50 22.86 -24.41
N GLN A 68 -1.22 23.01 -23.12
CA GLN A 68 -2.06 22.47 -22.04
C GLN A 68 -3.40 23.21 -21.91
N LEU A 69 -3.43 24.53 -22.17
CA LEU A 69 -4.66 25.32 -22.06
C LEU A 69 -5.71 25.00 -23.13
N LYS A 70 -5.34 24.31 -24.23
CA LYS A 70 -6.20 23.83 -25.33
C LYS A 70 -7.23 24.83 -25.86
N GLU A 71 -8.37 25.02 -25.19
CA GLU A 71 -9.47 25.91 -25.55
C GLU A 71 -9.32 27.31 -24.90
N ASN A 72 -8.64 27.40 -23.76
CA ASN A 72 -8.44 28.66 -23.01
C ASN A 72 -7.15 29.41 -23.41
N ARG A 73 -6.63 29.16 -24.61
CA ARG A 73 -5.33 29.73 -25.07
C ARG A 73 -5.37 31.25 -25.19
N ASP A 74 -6.57 31.81 -25.38
CA ASP A 74 -6.77 33.24 -25.52
C ASP A 74 -6.32 34.04 -24.29
N VAL A 75 -6.28 33.40 -23.10
CA VAL A 75 -5.74 34.02 -21.87
C VAL A 75 -4.25 34.35 -21.98
N LEU A 76 -3.53 33.72 -22.91
CA LEU A 76 -2.09 33.91 -23.12
C LEU A 76 -1.74 34.83 -24.29
N LYS A 77 -2.72 35.34 -25.05
CA LYS A 77 -2.47 36.15 -26.26
C LYS A 77 -1.65 37.40 -25.99
N ASP A 78 -1.89 38.05 -24.86
CA ASP A 78 -1.24 39.31 -24.49
C ASP A 78 -0.05 39.13 -23.52
N MET A 79 0.31 37.89 -23.20
CA MET A 79 1.43 37.62 -22.32
C MET A 79 2.74 37.49 -23.11
N PRO A 80 3.84 38.08 -22.61
CA PRO A 80 5.13 37.95 -23.25
C PRO A 80 5.64 36.51 -23.16
N THR A 81 6.32 36.04 -24.22
CA THR A 81 6.73 34.63 -24.36
C THR A 81 7.80 34.17 -23.37
N ASP A 82 8.41 35.11 -22.63
CA ASP A 82 9.42 34.91 -21.60
C ASP A 82 8.86 35.08 -20.18
N PHE A 83 7.53 35.23 -20.04
CA PHE A 83 6.84 35.37 -18.76
C PHE A 83 7.11 34.19 -17.81
N LEU A 84 7.27 32.98 -18.35
CA LEU A 84 7.53 31.80 -17.55
C LEU A 84 9.04 31.63 -17.29
N PRO A 85 9.44 31.32 -16.04
CA PRO A 85 10.85 31.06 -15.72
C PRO A 85 11.35 29.78 -16.40
N PRO A 86 12.65 29.71 -16.74
CA PRO A 86 13.27 28.48 -17.20
C PRO A 86 13.30 27.44 -16.08
N SER A 87 13.33 26.16 -16.44
CA SER A 87 13.30 25.09 -15.44
C SER A 87 14.14 23.87 -15.81
N ILE A 88 14.53 23.12 -14.78
CA ILE A 88 15.09 21.77 -14.90
C ILE A 88 14.02 20.80 -14.43
N GLU A 89 13.55 19.94 -15.33
CA GLU A 89 12.65 18.84 -15.00
C GLU A 89 13.47 17.57 -14.74
N ILE A 90 13.37 17.05 -13.51
CA ILE A 90 14.11 15.89 -13.02
C ILE A 90 13.12 14.75 -12.76
N TYR A 91 13.40 13.59 -13.36
CA TYR A 91 12.58 12.39 -13.27
C TYR A 91 13.29 11.38 -12.34
N PRO A 92 12.85 11.22 -11.08
CA PRO A 92 13.49 10.35 -10.10
C PRO A 92 13.22 8.86 -10.41
N LEU A 93 14.13 7.98 -10.00
CA LEU A 93 13.93 6.53 -10.08
C LEU A 93 12.80 6.06 -9.15
N HIS A 94 11.98 5.11 -9.62
CA HIS A 94 10.86 4.54 -8.87
C HIS A 94 11.33 3.86 -7.57
N SER A 95 10.81 4.28 -6.41
CA SER A 95 11.16 3.63 -5.14
C SER A 95 10.11 3.81 -4.03
N LEU A 96 10.00 2.81 -3.14
CA LEU A 96 8.98 2.79 -2.07
C LEU A 96 9.24 3.77 -0.91
N ASP A 97 10.47 4.28 -0.71
CA ASP A 97 10.79 5.37 0.25
C ASP A 97 10.94 6.74 -0.44
N ALA A 98 10.18 6.96 -1.51
CA ALA A 98 10.21 8.17 -2.31
C ALA A 98 10.07 9.44 -1.45
N MET A 99 9.25 9.47 -0.40
CA MET A 99 8.98 10.69 0.35
C MET A 99 10.22 11.28 1.05
N THR A 100 11.00 10.45 1.77
CA THR A 100 12.21 10.93 2.48
C THR A 100 13.34 11.21 1.52
N ARG A 101 13.41 10.47 0.39
CA ARG A 101 14.38 10.73 -0.68
C ARG A 101 14.05 12.00 -1.46
N ILE A 102 12.84 12.11 -2.01
CA ILE A 102 12.35 13.29 -2.74
C ILE A 102 12.41 14.54 -1.87
N LYS A 103 12.07 14.45 -0.58
CA LYS A 103 12.22 15.61 0.31
C LYS A 103 13.69 16.02 0.44
N ARG A 104 14.60 15.11 0.80
CA ARG A 104 16.03 15.43 0.91
C ARG A 104 16.62 15.90 -0.41
N PHE A 105 16.16 15.33 -1.52
CA PHE A 105 16.60 15.68 -2.85
C PHE A 105 16.10 17.07 -3.23
N SER A 106 14.83 17.39 -2.97
CA SER A 106 14.31 18.74 -3.15
C SER A 106 15.04 19.74 -2.26
N ASP A 107 15.28 19.41 -0.99
CA ASP A 107 15.99 20.28 -0.05
C ASP A 107 17.43 20.52 -0.56
N TYR A 108 18.08 19.51 -1.15
CA TYR A 108 19.38 19.66 -1.84
C TYR A 108 19.29 20.54 -3.09
N LEU A 109 18.31 20.30 -3.96
CA LEU A 109 18.11 21.08 -5.20
C LEU A 109 17.83 22.56 -4.90
N GLU A 110 17.17 22.87 -3.78
CA GLU A 110 16.95 24.25 -3.31
C GLU A 110 18.27 24.95 -2.94
N THR A 111 19.33 24.22 -2.61
CA THR A 111 20.66 24.80 -2.29
C THR A 111 21.52 25.09 -3.52
N LEU A 112 21.10 24.67 -4.71
CA LEU A 112 21.88 24.89 -5.92
C LEU A 112 21.88 26.38 -6.30
N PRO A 113 23.01 26.92 -6.79
CA PRO A 113 23.10 28.32 -7.18
C PRO A 113 22.11 28.61 -8.30
N GLY A 114 21.48 29.79 -8.31
CA GLY A 114 20.56 30.20 -9.37
C GLY A 114 19.15 29.56 -9.34
N VAL A 115 18.85 28.74 -8.34
CA VAL A 115 17.51 28.16 -8.13
C VAL A 115 16.59 29.16 -7.45
N LEU A 116 15.43 29.40 -8.05
CA LEU A 116 14.33 30.20 -7.48
C LEU A 116 13.48 29.38 -6.52
N LYS A 117 13.02 28.23 -7.00
CA LYS A 117 12.04 27.40 -6.31
C LYS A 117 12.07 25.99 -6.87
N VAL A 118 12.09 25.01 -5.98
CA VAL A 118 11.86 23.63 -6.35
C VAL A 118 10.38 23.32 -6.14
N GLN A 119 9.66 23.11 -7.22
CA GLN A 119 8.29 22.63 -7.18
C GLN A 119 8.26 21.15 -7.50
N TYR A 120 7.94 20.38 -6.48
CA TYR A 120 7.44 19.03 -6.63
C TYR A 120 6.03 18.99 -6.04
N GLY A 121 5.28 17.93 -6.30
CA GLY A 121 3.95 17.70 -5.74
C GLY A 121 3.88 17.57 -4.21
N ARG A 122 4.77 18.23 -3.45
CA ARG A 122 5.04 18.08 -2.02
C ARG A 122 3.79 17.85 -1.20
N GLU A 123 2.79 18.73 -1.30
CA GLU A 123 1.59 18.66 -0.46
C GLU A 123 0.65 17.51 -0.83
N TRP A 124 0.34 17.32 -2.12
CA TRP A 124 -0.57 16.25 -2.53
C TRP A 124 0.08 14.88 -2.37
N VAL A 125 1.37 14.76 -2.71
CA VAL A 125 2.17 13.53 -2.54
C VAL A 125 2.27 13.22 -1.06
N ALA A 126 2.64 14.19 -0.22
CA ALA A 126 2.75 13.97 1.22
C ALA A 126 1.44 13.53 1.86
N ARG A 127 0.31 14.14 1.48
CA ARG A 127 -1.02 13.74 1.95
C ARG A 127 -1.38 12.34 1.48
N PHE A 128 -1.12 12.00 0.21
CA PHE A 128 -1.38 10.68 -0.34
C PHE A 128 -0.56 9.58 0.35
N TYR A 129 0.75 9.78 0.53
CA TYR A 129 1.60 8.84 1.25
C TYR A 129 1.21 8.74 2.75
N SER A 130 0.81 9.85 3.38
CA SER A 130 0.28 9.83 4.75
C SER A 130 -1.01 9.01 4.85
N PHE A 131 -1.89 9.11 3.84
CA PHE A 131 -3.09 8.29 3.73
C PHE A 131 -2.75 6.80 3.54
N VAL A 132 -1.78 6.47 2.67
CA VAL A 132 -1.29 5.09 2.52
C VAL A 132 -0.71 4.55 3.84
N LYS A 133 0.01 5.38 4.60
CA LYS A 133 0.55 5.02 5.91
C LYS A 133 -0.57 4.74 6.92
N LEU A 134 -1.60 5.58 6.95
CA LEU A 134 -2.80 5.37 7.76
C LEU A 134 -3.47 4.03 7.39
N LEU A 135 -3.66 3.76 6.10
CA LEU A 135 -4.22 2.48 5.63
C LEU A 135 -3.38 1.30 6.10
N ARG A 136 -2.05 1.38 6.03
CA ARG A 136 -1.15 0.34 6.56
C ARG A 136 -1.39 0.09 8.05
N ILE A 137 -1.51 1.16 8.84
CA ILE A 137 -1.80 1.07 10.28
C ILE A 137 -3.16 0.40 10.51
N VAL A 138 -4.20 0.79 9.77
CA VAL A 138 -5.54 0.18 9.85
C VAL A 138 -5.51 -1.31 9.50
N VAL A 139 -4.75 -1.71 8.46
CA VAL A 139 -4.56 -3.12 8.11
C VAL A 139 -3.97 -3.90 9.28
N VAL A 140 -2.86 -3.41 9.85
CA VAL A 140 -2.18 -4.07 10.98
C VAL A 140 -3.08 -4.13 12.21
N LEU A 141 -3.70 -3.01 12.59
CA LEU A 141 -4.62 -2.94 13.73
C LEU A 141 -5.80 -3.90 13.55
N SER A 142 -6.42 -3.93 12.36
CA SER A 142 -7.51 -4.85 12.06
C SER A 142 -7.06 -6.32 12.16
N GLY A 143 -5.81 -6.62 11.79
CA GLY A 143 -5.22 -7.95 11.91
C GLY A 143 -5.06 -8.35 13.39
N VAL A 144 -4.42 -7.48 14.19
CA VAL A 144 -4.21 -7.74 15.63
C VAL A 144 -5.54 -7.87 16.36
N LEU A 145 -6.50 -6.98 16.11
CA LEU A 145 -7.82 -7.03 16.73
C LEU A 145 -8.55 -8.33 16.39
N LEU A 146 -8.53 -8.76 15.12
CA LEU A 146 -9.13 -10.03 14.71
C LEU A 146 -8.43 -11.23 15.36
N LEU A 147 -7.11 -11.22 15.49
CA LEU A 147 -6.39 -12.30 16.18
C LEU A 147 -6.78 -12.39 17.66
N LEU A 148 -6.90 -11.26 18.35
CA LEU A 148 -7.35 -11.21 19.74
C LEU A 148 -8.79 -11.71 19.87
N THR A 149 -9.71 -11.20 19.05
CA THR A 149 -11.12 -11.61 19.06
C THR A 149 -11.27 -13.11 18.77
N THR A 150 -10.60 -13.61 17.73
CA THR A 150 -10.65 -15.04 17.38
C THR A 150 -10.09 -15.90 18.50
N THR A 151 -8.94 -15.54 19.08
CA THR A 151 -8.34 -16.31 20.20
C THR A 151 -9.26 -16.31 21.42
N PHE A 152 -9.90 -15.18 21.72
CA PHE A 152 -10.84 -15.06 22.83
C PHE A 152 -12.10 -15.91 22.62
N VAL A 153 -12.72 -15.81 21.44
CA VAL A 153 -13.92 -16.58 21.08
C VAL A 153 -13.62 -18.08 21.07
N VAL A 154 -12.56 -18.51 20.39
CA VAL A 154 -12.15 -19.93 20.35
C VAL A 154 -11.84 -20.43 21.75
N GLY A 155 -11.13 -19.64 22.56
CA GLY A 155 -10.80 -20.02 23.93
C GLY A 155 -12.05 -20.22 24.80
N HIS A 156 -13.02 -19.30 24.69
CA HIS A 156 -14.29 -19.42 25.40
C HIS A 156 -15.10 -20.63 24.93
N THR A 157 -15.18 -20.87 23.62
CA THR A 157 -15.89 -22.01 23.04
C THR A 157 -15.27 -23.34 23.49
N ILE A 158 -13.95 -23.48 23.45
CA ILE A 158 -13.27 -24.70 23.92
C ILE A 158 -13.58 -24.98 25.39
N ARG A 159 -13.60 -23.95 26.23
CA ARG A 159 -13.93 -24.12 27.65
C ARG A 159 -15.34 -24.67 27.83
N LEU A 160 -16.31 -24.18 27.07
CA LEU A 160 -17.68 -24.71 27.09
C LEU A 160 -17.73 -26.17 26.60
N THR A 161 -17.00 -26.50 25.53
CA THR A 161 -16.95 -27.86 24.98
C THR A 161 -16.28 -28.84 25.94
N LEU A 162 -15.22 -28.43 26.65
CA LEU A 162 -14.57 -29.26 27.66
C LEU A 162 -15.51 -29.58 28.83
N LEU A 163 -16.28 -28.59 29.29
CA LEU A 163 -17.26 -28.79 30.38
C LEU A 163 -18.38 -29.76 29.96
N SER A 164 -18.86 -29.69 28.72
CA SER A 164 -19.90 -30.60 28.24
C SER A 164 -19.40 -32.04 28.02
N ARG A 165 -18.10 -32.21 27.71
CA ARG A 165 -17.45 -33.51 27.45
C ARG A 165 -16.65 -34.05 28.65
N GLN A 166 -16.78 -33.46 29.83
CA GLN A 166 -15.89 -33.72 30.97
C GLN A 166 -15.83 -35.22 31.37
N ARG A 167 -16.97 -35.91 31.39
CA ARG A 167 -17.04 -37.34 31.76
C ARG A 167 -16.31 -38.26 30.77
N GLU A 168 -16.41 -37.94 29.47
CA GLU A 168 -15.76 -38.71 28.41
C GLU A 168 -14.23 -38.56 28.48
N LEU A 169 -13.76 -37.34 28.76
CA LEU A 169 -12.34 -37.06 28.93
C LEU A 169 -11.74 -37.72 30.18
N GLU A 170 -12.53 -37.84 31.25
CA GLU A 170 -12.13 -38.52 32.48
C GLU A 170 -11.97 -40.04 32.26
N LEU A 171 -12.90 -40.66 31.52
CA LEU A 171 -12.79 -42.06 31.10
C LEU A 171 -11.54 -42.31 30.25
N LEU A 172 -11.24 -41.43 29.28
CA LEU A 172 -10.04 -41.55 28.45
C LEU A 172 -8.75 -41.45 29.28
N ARG A 173 -8.72 -40.58 30.31
CA ARG A 173 -7.58 -40.49 31.23
C ARG A 173 -7.40 -41.75 32.07
N LEU A 174 -8.49 -42.38 32.51
CA LEU A 174 -8.44 -43.63 33.29
C LEU A 174 -7.87 -44.82 32.50
N VAL A 175 -8.04 -44.82 31.17
CA VAL A 175 -7.49 -45.84 30.27
C VAL A 175 -6.05 -45.51 29.82
N GLY A 176 -5.46 -44.43 30.34
CA GLY A 176 -4.07 -44.05 30.06
C GLY A 176 -3.87 -43.23 28.79
N ALA A 177 -4.92 -42.58 28.26
CA ALA A 177 -4.78 -41.74 27.08
C ALA A 177 -3.80 -40.57 27.32
N SER A 178 -2.88 -40.36 26.37
CA SER A 178 -1.93 -39.27 26.45
C SER A 178 -2.62 -37.89 26.37
N ASN A 179 -2.07 -36.89 27.06
CA ASN A 179 -2.57 -35.51 26.99
C ASN A 179 -2.61 -34.95 25.55
N ASN A 180 -1.82 -35.51 24.62
CA ASN A 180 -1.83 -35.12 23.22
C ASN A 180 -3.02 -35.71 22.46
N TYR A 181 -3.41 -36.95 22.78
CA TYR A 181 -4.61 -37.59 22.23
C TYR A 181 -5.89 -36.81 22.58
N ILE A 182 -5.96 -36.28 23.79
CA ILE A 182 -7.08 -35.44 24.24
C ILE A 182 -7.10 -34.07 23.55
N ARG A 183 -5.93 -33.52 23.16
CA ARG A 183 -5.82 -32.18 22.55
C ARG A 183 -5.99 -32.16 21.04
N MET A 184 -5.69 -33.26 20.37
CA MET A 184 -5.71 -33.33 18.90
C MET A 184 -7.09 -33.02 18.28
N PRO A 185 -8.23 -33.48 18.82
CA PRO A 185 -9.56 -33.14 18.30
C PRO A 185 -9.82 -31.63 18.31
N PHE A 186 -9.45 -30.95 19.38
CA PHE A 186 -9.64 -29.49 19.51
C PHE A 186 -8.74 -28.70 18.55
N PHE A 187 -7.52 -29.18 18.29
CA PHE A 187 -6.67 -28.57 17.26
C PHE A 187 -7.32 -28.69 15.88
N LEU A 188 -7.88 -29.85 15.55
CA LEU A 188 -8.55 -30.10 14.28
C LEU A 188 -9.82 -29.25 14.12
N GLU A 189 -10.63 -29.11 15.18
CA GLU A 189 -11.78 -28.21 15.20
C GLU A 189 -11.37 -26.75 14.92
N GLY A 190 -10.31 -26.27 15.60
CA GLY A 190 -9.79 -24.91 15.38
C GLY A 190 -9.25 -24.70 13.96
N ALA A 191 -8.53 -25.69 13.42
CA ALA A 191 -8.04 -25.65 12.05
C ALA A 191 -9.18 -25.64 11.03
N LEU A 192 -10.19 -26.50 11.19
CA LEU A 192 -11.38 -26.55 10.32
C LEU A 192 -12.17 -25.23 10.37
N GLN A 193 -12.35 -24.65 11.55
CA GLN A 193 -12.98 -23.33 11.70
C GLN A 193 -12.17 -22.23 11.00
N GLY A 194 -10.84 -22.25 11.12
CA GLY A 194 -9.96 -21.31 10.42
C GLY A 194 -10.03 -21.45 8.90
N LEU A 195 -10.04 -22.68 8.39
CA LEU A 195 -10.14 -22.99 6.97
C LEU A 195 -11.51 -22.56 6.42
N ALA A 196 -12.61 -22.97 7.05
CA ALA A 196 -13.95 -22.62 6.61
C ALA A 196 -14.20 -21.10 6.69
N GLY A 197 -13.75 -20.45 7.76
CA GLY A 197 -13.88 -19.01 7.94
C GLY A 197 -13.06 -18.21 6.92
N SER A 198 -11.83 -18.62 6.64
CA SER A 198 -10.98 -17.95 5.65
C SER A 198 -11.47 -18.18 4.22
N ALA A 199 -11.86 -19.41 3.87
CA ALA A 199 -12.42 -19.73 2.56
C ALA A 199 -13.73 -18.97 2.31
N GLY A 200 -14.67 -19.00 3.27
CA GLY A 200 -15.93 -18.26 3.19
C GLY A 200 -15.73 -16.76 3.13
N GLY A 201 -14.82 -16.21 3.95
CA GLY A 201 -14.50 -14.79 3.95
C GLY A 201 -13.86 -14.31 2.64
N ILE A 202 -12.96 -15.11 2.05
CA ILE A 202 -12.35 -14.80 0.75
C ILE A 202 -13.39 -14.91 -0.37
N ALA A 203 -14.26 -15.91 -0.34
CA ALA A 203 -15.34 -16.05 -1.32
C ALA A 203 -16.30 -14.85 -1.26
N ALA A 204 -16.73 -14.44 -0.06
CA ALA A 204 -17.55 -13.25 0.12
C ALA A 204 -16.85 -11.97 -0.37
N LEU A 205 -15.55 -11.82 -0.07
CA LEU A 205 -14.74 -10.70 -0.55
C LEU A 205 -14.61 -10.69 -2.08
N TYR A 206 -14.46 -11.86 -2.70
CA TYR A 206 -14.40 -12.02 -4.15
C TYR A 206 -15.73 -11.63 -4.81
N LEU A 207 -16.86 -12.05 -4.25
CA LEU A 207 -18.19 -11.66 -4.73
C LEU A 207 -18.39 -10.14 -4.62
N LEU A 208 -18.01 -9.54 -3.49
CA LEU A 208 -18.06 -8.09 -3.28
C LEU A 208 -17.17 -7.36 -4.29
N PHE A 209 -15.96 -7.86 -4.53
CA PHE A 209 -15.03 -7.31 -5.50
C PHE A 209 -15.59 -7.37 -6.94
N ASN A 210 -16.16 -8.49 -7.34
CA ASN A 210 -16.75 -8.62 -8.67
C ASN A 210 -17.95 -7.66 -8.82
N TRP A 211 -18.79 -7.58 -7.78
CA TRP A 211 -19.93 -6.66 -7.76
C TRP A 211 -19.51 -5.20 -7.89
N ILE A 212 -18.47 -4.76 -7.16
CA ILE A 212 -17.96 -3.38 -7.29
C ILE A 212 -17.33 -3.16 -8.66
N SER A 213 -16.54 -4.12 -9.15
CA SER A 213 -15.83 -4.01 -10.43
C SER A 213 -16.80 -3.90 -11.60
N LEU A 214 -17.89 -4.66 -11.61
CA LEU A 214 -18.95 -4.58 -12.61
C LEU A 214 -19.61 -3.20 -12.64
N ARG A 215 -19.85 -2.58 -11.47
CA ARG A 215 -20.46 -1.24 -11.39
C ARG A 215 -19.53 -0.15 -11.92
N PHE A 216 -18.24 -0.25 -11.66
CA PHE A 216 -17.24 0.71 -12.15
C PHE A 216 -16.87 0.49 -13.63
N ALA A 217 -16.93 -0.75 -14.13
CA ALA A 217 -16.66 -1.06 -15.54
C ALA A 217 -17.71 -0.48 -16.51
N ILE A 218 -18.96 -0.32 -16.05
CA ILE A 218 -20.05 0.25 -16.86
C ILE A 218 -19.86 1.76 -17.10
N SER A 219 -19.07 2.45 -16.27
CA SER A 219 -18.80 3.90 -16.37
C SER A 219 -17.63 4.27 -17.29
N SER A 220 -17.35 3.41 -18.28
CA SER A 220 -16.57 3.64 -19.51
C SER A 220 -15.74 4.94 -19.56
N THR A 221 -14.65 4.96 -18.80
CA THR A 221 -13.49 5.78 -19.12
C THR A 221 -12.27 4.89 -19.00
N SER A 222 -11.63 4.61 -20.14
CA SER A 222 -10.47 3.72 -20.31
C SER A 222 -9.21 4.13 -19.52
N PHE A 223 -9.34 5.09 -18.61
CA PHE A 223 -8.29 5.67 -17.78
C PHE A 223 -8.37 5.23 -16.30
N LEU A 224 -9.41 4.49 -15.90
CA LEU A 224 -9.48 3.99 -14.53
C LEU A 224 -8.50 2.82 -14.34
N PRO A 225 -7.69 2.84 -13.26
CA PRO A 225 -6.79 1.75 -12.94
C PRO A 225 -7.58 0.45 -12.78
N GLN A 226 -7.16 -0.60 -13.47
CA GLN A 226 -7.76 -1.92 -13.33
C GLN A 226 -7.54 -2.39 -11.90
N PHE A 227 -8.61 -2.44 -11.12
CA PHE A 227 -8.56 -3.02 -9.78
C PHE A 227 -8.14 -4.49 -9.91
N THR A 228 -7.15 -4.90 -9.13
CA THR A 228 -6.64 -6.27 -9.16
C THR A 228 -7.05 -6.98 -7.88
N PHE A 229 -7.51 -8.22 -8.03
CA PHE A 229 -7.73 -9.11 -6.89
C PHE A 229 -6.42 -9.76 -6.45
N PHE A 230 -6.41 -10.39 -5.27
CA PHE A 230 -5.25 -11.12 -4.79
C PHE A 230 -4.79 -12.19 -5.78
N SER A 231 -3.47 -12.34 -5.89
CA SER A 231 -2.89 -13.46 -6.63
C SER A 231 -3.12 -14.78 -5.88
N MET A 232 -3.16 -15.89 -6.62
CA MET A 232 -3.36 -17.22 -6.03
C MET A 232 -2.40 -17.54 -4.87
N PRO A 233 -1.08 -17.23 -4.95
CA PRO A 233 -0.17 -17.46 -3.83
C PRO A 233 -0.56 -16.70 -2.55
N VAL A 234 -1.07 -15.47 -2.69
CA VAL A 234 -1.49 -14.65 -1.54
C VAL A 234 -2.75 -15.23 -0.90
N ILE A 235 -3.71 -15.69 -1.71
CA ILE A 235 -4.93 -16.34 -1.21
C ILE A 235 -4.57 -17.60 -0.41
N VAL A 236 -3.74 -18.47 -0.99
CA VAL A 236 -3.27 -19.70 -0.32
C VAL A 236 -2.53 -19.37 0.96
N ALA A 237 -1.66 -18.35 0.95
CA ALA A 237 -0.95 -17.91 2.15
C ALA A 237 -1.90 -17.41 3.25
N ILE A 238 -2.93 -16.63 2.90
CA ILE A 238 -3.92 -16.15 3.88
C ILE A 238 -4.66 -17.33 4.52
N ILE A 239 -5.11 -18.31 3.72
CA ILE A 239 -5.81 -19.50 4.21
C ILE A 239 -4.90 -20.35 5.10
N ALA A 240 -3.65 -20.59 4.65
CA ALA A 240 -2.69 -21.38 5.41
C ALA A 240 -2.35 -20.72 6.75
N VAL A 241 -2.05 -19.42 6.75
CA VAL A 241 -1.71 -18.65 7.96
C VAL A 241 -2.89 -18.61 8.93
N THR A 242 -4.11 -18.35 8.45
CA THR A 242 -5.31 -18.33 9.31
C THR A 242 -5.63 -19.71 9.89
N THR A 243 -5.53 -20.78 9.10
CA THR A 243 -5.73 -22.16 9.56
C THR A 243 -4.71 -22.53 10.64
N LEU A 244 -3.43 -22.21 10.43
CA LEU A 244 -2.36 -22.46 11.40
C LEU A 244 -2.55 -21.64 12.68
N LEU A 245 -2.94 -20.37 12.57
CA LEU A 245 -3.18 -19.49 13.72
C LEU A 245 -4.37 -19.97 14.55
N CYS A 246 -5.48 -20.36 13.92
CA CYS A 246 -6.65 -20.89 14.63
C CYS A 246 -6.35 -22.25 15.28
N GLY A 247 -5.68 -23.16 14.59
CA GLY A 247 -5.24 -24.43 15.17
C GLY A 247 -4.30 -24.23 16.36
N SER A 248 -3.29 -23.37 16.22
CA SER A 248 -2.32 -23.07 17.29
C SER A 248 -2.99 -22.36 18.48
N GLY A 249 -3.93 -21.44 18.21
CA GLY A 249 -4.72 -20.75 19.23
C GLY A 249 -5.57 -21.73 20.05
N SER A 250 -6.19 -22.70 19.39
CA SER A 250 -6.94 -23.79 20.05
C SER A 250 -6.04 -24.65 20.96
N PHE A 251 -4.85 -25.00 20.47
CA PHE A 251 -3.86 -25.78 21.24
C PHE A 251 -3.34 -25.02 22.49
N SER A 252 -3.10 -23.71 22.35
CA SER A 252 -2.66 -22.87 23.47
C SER A 252 -3.76 -22.74 24.54
N SER A 253 -5.01 -22.56 24.11
CA SER A 253 -6.16 -22.48 25.02
C SER A 253 -6.38 -23.77 25.80
N THR A 254 -6.36 -24.93 25.12
CA THR A 254 -6.49 -26.24 25.77
C THR A 254 -5.36 -26.53 26.77
N LYS A 255 -4.11 -26.13 26.45
CA LYS A 255 -2.98 -26.24 27.40
C LYS A 255 -3.19 -25.43 28.67
N LYS A 256 -3.81 -24.25 28.55
CA LYS A 256 -4.09 -23.37 29.68
C LYS A 256 -5.26 -23.89 30.54
N SER A 257 -6.30 -24.43 29.91
CA SER A 257 -7.48 -24.98 30.59
C SER A 257 -7.23 -26.33 31.26
N LEU A 258 -6.33 -27.17 30.74
CA LEU A 258 -5.98 -28.49 31.32
C LEU A 258 -4.94 -28.40 32.46
N ARG A 259 -4.44 -27.20 32.79
CA ARG A 259 -3.58 -26.96 33.96
C ARG A 259 -4.38 -26.56 35.21
N LEU A 260 -5.70 -26.41 35.08
CA LEU A 260 -6.67 -26.32 36.17
C LEU A 260 -7.20 -27.73 36.45
#